data_AF-A0A8S0T796-F1
#
_entry.id   AF-A0A8S0T796-F1
#
_cell.length_a   1.000
_cell.length_b   1.000
_cell.length_c   1.000
_cell.angle_alpha   90.00
_cell.angle_beta   90.00
_cell.angle_gamma   90.00
#
_symmetry.space_group_name_H-M   'P 1'
#
loop_
_entity.id
_entity.type
_entity.pdbx_description
1 polymer ?
#
loop_
_entity_poly.entity_id
_entity_poly.type
_entity_poly.pdbx_seq_one_letter_code
_entity_poly.pdbx_strand_id
1 'polypeptide(L)'
;MRPEISVLIQPRRLLIFLVALVLIFLASSFFQPEEAKVEEAYEITHKVFLDVDIDKQRLGRITIGLYGQVVPKTVENFRALCTGEMGKDANGVVLHYKGTPFHRIIPGFMIQGGDIVYRNGRGNHSMYGGTFRDENFKLKHSHPGVVSMVNSGPDSNGSQFFITTVKTSW
;
A
#
# COMPACT_ATOMS: atom_id res chain seq x y z
N MET A 1 -10.56 55.59 -56.52
CA MET A 1 -10.42 54.34 -55.74
C MET A 1 -10.08 54.71 -54.31
N ARG A 2 -10.98 54.45 -53.34
CA ARG A 2 -10.73 54.72 -51.91
C ARG A 2 -10.09 53.47 -51.28
N PRO A 3 -9.04 53.61 -50.44
CA PRO A 3 -8.43 52.45 -49.80
C PRO A 3 -9.38 51.90 -48.73
N GLU A 4 -9.70 50.62 -48.81
CA GLU A 4 -10.44 49.93 -47.77
C GLU A 4 -9.60 49.93 -46.49
N ILE A 5 -10.07 50.68 -45.50
CA ILE A 5 -9.51 50.62 -44.15
C ILE A 5 -9.83 49.23 -43.62
N SER A 6 -8.77 48.43 -43.52
CA SER A 6 -8.74 47.09 -42.95
C SER A 6 -9.76 46.93 -41.83
N VAL A 7 -10.71 46.01 -42.07
CA VAL A 7 -11.84 45.62 -41.21
C VAL A 7 -11.40 45.19 -39.79
N LEU A 8 -10.09 45.09 -39.56
CA LEU A 8 -9.42 44.75 -38.30
C LEU A 8 -9.40 45.88 -37.27
N ILE A 9 -9.56 47.16 -37.65
CA ILE A 9 -9.29 48.33 -36.78
C ILE A 9 -10.58 49.05 -36.34
N GLN A 10 -11.66 48.29 -36.07
CA GLN A 10 -12.86 48.86 -35.44
C GLN A 10 -12.80 48.64 -33.92
N PRO A 11 -12.93 49.70 -33.08
CA PRO A 11 -12.74 49.60 -31.63
C PRO A 11 -13.70 48.62 -30.95
N ARG A 12 -14.91 48.43 -31.50
CA ARG A 12 -15.88 47.43 -31.04
C ARG A 12 -15.42 45.99 -31.30
N ARG A 13 -14.73 45.73 -32.41
CA ARG A 13 -14.20 44.39 -32.75
C ARG A 13 -12.98 44.06 -31.90
N LEU A 14 -12.13 45.06 -31.62
CA LEU A 14 -10.98 44.91 -30.71
C LEU A 14 -11.43 44.59 -29.27
N LEU A 15 -12.49 45.26 -28.79
CA LEU A 15 -13.07 44.97 -27.47
C LEU A 15 -13.64 43.55 -27.38
N ILE A 16 -14.37 43.10 -28.41
CA ILE A 16 -14.89 41.72 -28.48
C ILE A 16 -13.74 40.71 -28.46
N PHE A 17 -12.65 40.99 -29.19
CA PHE A 17 -11.47 40.14 -29.23
C PHE A 17 -10.76 40.06 -27.86
N LEU A 18 -10.64 41.19 -27.16
CA LEU A 18 -10.08 41.25 -25.80
C LEU A 18 -10.94 40.51 -24.78
N VAL A 19 -12.26 40.67 -24.84
CA VAL A 19 -13.19 39.93 -23.95
C VAL A 19 -13.13 38.43 -24.23
N ALA A 20 -13.09 38.02 -25.49
CA ALA A 20 -12.92 36.62 -25.86
C ALA A 20 -11.60 36.04 -25.35
N LEU A 21 -10.49 36.78 -25.46
CA LEU A 21 -9.19 36.38 -24.92
C LEU A 21 -9.20 36.22 -23.39
N VAL A 22 -9.85 37.14 -22.68
CA VAL A 22 -9.99 37.05 -21.21
C VAL A 22 -10.86 35.85 -20.82
N LEU A 23 -11.95 35.59 -21.54
CA LEU A 23 -12.81 34.43 -21.29
C LEU A 23 -12.10 33.11 -21.59
N ILE A 24 -11.29 33.04 -22.65
CA ILE A 24 -10.46 31.87 -22.97
C ILE A 24 -9.40 31.66 -21.89
N PHE A 25 -8.75 32.73 -21.42
CA PHE A 25 -7.75 32.65 -20.35
C PHE A 25 -8.36 32.18 -19.02
N LEU A 26 -9.54 32.71 -18.66
CA LEU A 26 -10.30 32.26 -17.49
C LEU A 26 -10.72 30.79 -17.65
N ALA A 27 -11.26 30.38 -18.80
CA ALA A 27 -11.62 29.00 -19.06
C ALA A 27 -10.42 28.05 -18.96
N SER A 28 -9.24 28.45 -19.46
CA SER A 28 -8.01 27.65 -19.35
C SER A 28 -7.48 27.51 -17.93
N SER A 29 -7.74 28.49 -17.05
CA SER A 29 -7.35 28.40 -15.63
C SER A 29 -8.29 27.52 -14.81
N PHE A 30 -9.54 27.32 -15.26
CA PHE A 30 -10.45 26.32 -14.70
C PHE A 30 -10.23 24.90 -15.24
N PHE A 31 -9.54 24.76 -16.37
CA PHE A 31 -9.30 23.46 -17.02
C PHE A 31 -7.85 23.03 -16.82
N GLN A 32 -7.47 22.75 -15.58
CA GLN A 32 -6.27 21.96 -15.32
C GLN A 32 -6.65 20.48 -15.51
N PRO A 33 -6.10 19.76 -16.50
CA PRO A 33 -6.29 18.33 -16.58
C PRO A 33 -5.72 17.69 -15.32
N GLU A 34 -6.57 16.99 -14.58
CA GLU A 34 -6.15 16.17 -13.45
C GLU A 34 -5.21 15.09 -14.00
N GLU A 35 -3.91 15.18 -13.73
CA GLU A 35 -2.94 14.17 -14.18
C GLU A 35 -3.36 12.80 -13.64
N ALA A 36 -3.78 11.92 -14.54
CA ALA A 36 -4.07 10.54 -14.22
C ALA A 36 -2.78 9.87 -13.72
N LYS A 37 -2.66 9.67 -12.40
CA LYS A 37 -1.59 8.87 -11.80
C LYS A 37 -1.67 7.45 -12.36
N VAL A 38 -0.71 7.08 -13.19
CA VAL A 38 -0.51 5.70 -13.62
C VAL A 38 -0.23 4.86 -12.37
N GLU A 39 -1.15 3.96 -12.04
CA GLU A 39 -0.95 3.00 -10.96
C GLU A 39 0.16 2.04 -11.41
N GLU A 40 1.37 2.18 -10.86
CA GLU A 40 2.48 1.26 -11.11
C GLU A 40 2.05 -0.15 -10.72
N ALA A 41 1.86 -1.02 -11.71
CA ALA A 41 1.54 -2.42 -11.47
C ALA A 41 2.80 -3.16 -10.99
N TYR A 42 2.83 -3.52 -9.70
CA TYR A 42 3.93 -4.28 -9.13
C TYR A 42 3.79 -5.78 -9.41
N GLU A 43 4.89 -6.42 -9.80
CA GLU A 43 4.93 -7.86 -10.06
C GLU A 43 4.92 -8.69 -8.76
N ILE A 44 4.07 -9.71 -8.72
CA ILE A 44 4.07 -10.71 -7.65
C ILE A 44 5.23 -11.69 -7.91
N THR A 45 6.28 -11.62 -7.09
CA THR A 45 7.44 -12.52 -7.24
C THR A 45 7.32 -13.81 -6.44
N HIS A 46 6.58 -13.78 -5.33
CA HIS A 46 6.36 -14.94 -4.48
C HIS A 46 4.87 -15.08 -4.14
N LYS A 47 4.44 -16.34 -3.92
CA LYS A 47 3.11 -16.66 -3.42
C LYS A 47 3.24 -17.53 -2.18
N VAL A 48 2.55 -17.14 -1.12
CA VAL A 48 2.45 -17.90 0.12
C VAL A 48 0.98 -18.09 0.49
N PHE A 49 0.70 -18.93 1.47
CA PHE A 49 -0.68 -19.12 1.92
C PHE A 49 -0.78 -19.26 3.44
N LEU A 50 -1.95 -18.91 3.96
CA LEU A 50 -2.37 -19.15 5.34
C LEU A 50 -3.65 -19.98 5.29
N ASP A 51 -3.60 -21.18 5.84
CA ASP A 51 -4.79 -21.98 6.11
C ASP A 51 -5.38 -21.53 7.45
N VAL A 52 -6.63 -21.07 7.43
CA VAL A 52 -7.27 -20.42 8.57
C VAL A 52 -8.35 -21.32 9.15
N ASP A 53 -8.30 -21.50 10.47
CA ASP A 53 -9.30 -22.20 11.24
C ASP A 53 -10.02 -21.22 12.19
N ILE A 54 -11.31 -21.45 12.42
CA ILE A 54 -12.10 -20.82 13.50
C ILE A 54 -12.60 -21.97 14.38
N ASP A 55 -12.37 -21.91 15.68
CA ASP A 55 -12.75 -22.97 16.63
C ASP A 55 -12.32 -24.39 16.19
N LYS A 56 -11.09 -24.48 15.64
CA LYS A 56 -10.48 -25.71 15.10
C LYS A 56 -11.19 -26.29 13.87
N GLN A 57 -12.11 -25.55 13.27
CA GLN A 57 -12.74 -25.90 12.01
C GLN A 57 -12.10 -25.11 10.88
N ARG A 58 -11.70 -25.81 9.82
CA ARG A 58 -11.10 -25.19 8.63
C ARG A 58 -12.11 -24.25 7.97
N LEU A 59 -11.80 -22.96 7.98
CA LEU A 59 -12.59 -21.95 7.27
C LEU A 59 -12.19 -21.88 5.80
N GLY A 60 -10.89 -21.89 5.52
CA GLY A 60 -10.39 -21.79 4.15
C GLY A 60 -8.92 -21.42 4.08
N ARG A 61 -8.50 -21.02 2.87
CA ARG A 61 -7.13 -20.61 2.55
C ARG A 61 -7.10 -19.16 2.09
N ILE A 62 -6.19 -18.39 2.65
CA ILE A 62 -5.79 -17.07 2.16
C ILE A 62 -4.51 -17.26 1.36
N THR A 63 -4.52 -16.91 0.06
CA THR A 63 -3.31 -16.88 -0.78
C THR A 63 -2.83 -15.45 -0.91
N ILE A 64 -1.54 -15.22 -0.66
CA ILE A 64 -0.93 -13.89 -0.60
C ILE A 64 0.16 -13.82 -1.67
N GLY A 65 0.07 -12.81 -2.54
CA GLY A 65 1.15 -12.42 -3.44
C GLY A 65 2.08 -11.41 -2.77
N LEU A 66 3.39 -11.58 -2.94
CA LEU A 66 4.41 -10.73 -2.32
C LEU A 66 5.23 -9.99 -3.39
N TYR A 67 5.46 -8.70 -3.18
CA TYR A 67 6.16 -7.80 -4.11
C TYR A 67 7.68 -7.77 -3.87
N GLY A 68 8.35 -8.90 -4.09
CA GLY A 68 9.77 -9.06 -3.71
C GLY A 68 10.76 -8.22 -4.51
N GLN A 69 10.38 -7.66 -5.66
CA GLN A 69 11.23 -6.66 -6.33
C GLN A 69 11.20 -5.28 -5.64
N VAL A 70 10.12 -4.97 -4.92
CA VAL A 70 9.92 -3.65 -4.30
C VAL A 70 10.43 -3.64 -2.87
N VAL A 71 10.17 -4.72 -2.13
CA VAL A 71 10.53 -4.88 -0.71
C VAL A 71 11.11 -6.28 -0.43
N PRO A 72 12.28 -6.62 -1.03
CA PRO A 72 12.86 -7.97 -0.94
C PRO A 72 13.09 -8.46 0.49
N LYS A 73 13.57 -7.62 1.41
CA LYS A 73 13.82 -8.04 2.80
C LYS A 73 12.52 -8.32 3.55
N THR A 74 11.53 -7.46 3.35
CA THR A 74 10.21 -7.61 3.98
C THR A 74 9.51 -8.87 3.45
N VAL A 75 9.59 -9.11 2.14
CA VAL A 75 9.06 -10.33 1.50
C VAL A 75 9.75 -11.57 2.02
N GLU A 76 11.07 -11.55 2.10
CA GLU A 76 11.84 -12.72 2.55
C GLU A 76 11.53 -13.07 4.00
N ASN A 77 11.42 -12.06 4.88
CA ASN A 77 10.96 -12.24 6.26
C ASN A 77 9.58 -12.91 6.32
N PHE A 78 8.59 -12.38 5.59
CA PHE A 78 7.25 -12.93 5.62
C PHE A 78 7.20 -14.36 5.05
N ARG A 79 7.91 -14.59 3.94
CA ARG A 79 7.99 -15.90 3.27
C ARG A 79 8.62 -16.95 4.17
N ALA A 80 9.76 -16.66 4.78
CA ALA A 80 10.45 -17.59 5.68
C ALA A 80 9.61 -17.91 6.93
N LEU A 81 8.90 -16.91 7.48
CA LEU A 81 7.96 -17.14 8.60
C LEU A 81 6.72 -17.95 8.18
N CYS A 82 6.31 -17.89 6.91
CA CYS A 82 5.27 -18.80 6.38
C CYS A 82 5.75 -20.24 6.24
N THR A 83 7.00 -20.48 5.84
CA THR A 83 7.54 -21.84 5.64
C THR A 83 8.03 -22.48 6.94
N GLY A 84 8.53 -21.67 7.87
CA GLY A 84 9.19 -22.14 9.09
C GLY A 84 10.58 -22.73 8.85
N GLU A 85 11.18 -22.52 7.67
CA GLU A 85 12.45 -23.15 7.28
C GLU A 85 13.64 -22.75 8.16
N MET A 86 13.55 -21.60 8.83
CA MET A 86 14.57 -21.11 9.75
C MET A 86 14.55 -21.81 11.11
N GLY A 87 13.53 -22.62 11.40
CA GLY A 87 13.44 -23.39 12.64
C GLY A 87 13.30 -22.49 13.87
N LYS A 88 14.27 -22.59 14.79
CA LYS A 88 14.33 -21.77 16.01
C LYS A 88 15.55 -20.87 15.97
N ASP A 89 15.41 -19.64 16.47
CA ASP A 89 16.54 -18.75 16.68
C ASP A 89 17.39 -19.19 17.90
N ALA A 90 18.51 -18.50 18.13
CA ALA A 90 19.40 -18.77 19.26
C ALA A 90 18.73 -18.57 20.64
N ASN A 91 17.65 -17.81 20.71
CA ASN A 91 16.87 -17.57 21.92
C ASN A 91 15.69 -18.56 22.09
N GLY A 92 15.54 -19.52 21.17
CA GLY A 92 14.50 -20.54 21.19
C GLY A 92 13.16 -20.11 20.61
N VAL A 93 13.06 -18.92 20.01
CA VAL A 93 11.86 -18.44 19.31
C VAL A 93 11.65 -19.27 18.05
N VAL A 94 10.47 -19.86 17.90
CA VAL A 94 10.09 -20.59 16.69
C VAL A 94 9.73 -19.59 15.59
N LEU A 95 10.50 -19.58 14.51
CA LEU A 95 10.34 -18.66 13.39
C LEU A 95 9.30 -19.18 12.39
N HIS A 96 8.03 -19.29 12.83
CA HIS A 96 6.96 -19.86 12.01
C HIS A 96 5.57 -19.33 12.41
N TYR A 97 4.77 -18.91 11.44
CA TYR A 97 3.38 -18.46 11.65
C TYR A 97 2.39 -19.57 12.00
N LYS A 98 2.72 -20.85 11.76
CA LYS A 98 1.78 -21.96 12.01
C LYS A 98 1.34 -21.98 13.48
N GLY A 99 0.03 -21.89 13.70
CA GLY A 99 -0.58 -21.87 15.03
C GLY A 99 -0.54 -20.52 15.74
N THR A 100 -0.12 -19.45 15.06
CA THR A 100 -0.31 -18.08 15.55
C THR A 100 -1.75 -17.61 15.27
N PRO A 101 -2.41 -16.92 16.22
CA PRO A 101 -3.75 -16.40 16.01
C PRO A 101 -3.72 -15.04 15.28
N PHE A 102 -4.86 -14.69 14.67
CA PHE A 102 -5.20 -13.29 14.43
C PHE A 102 -5.69 -12.68 15.74
N HIS A 103 -4.80 -12.03 16.48
CA HIS A 103 -5.08 -11.54 17.85
C HIS A 103 -5.85 -10.22 17.89
N ARG A 104 -5.98 -9.50 16.77
CA ARG A 104 -6.73 -8.23 16.72
C ARG A 104 -7.48 -8.10 15.40
N ILE A 105 -8.80 -8.00 15.49
CA ILE A 105 -9.70 -7.91 14.34
C ILE A 105 -10.58 -6.68 14.53
N ILE A 106 -10.51 -5.71 13.61
CA ILE A 106 -11.33 -4.49 13.66
C ILE A 106 -12.19 -4.45 12.39
N PRO A 107 -13.52 -4.65 12.49
CA PRO A 107 -14.43 -4.52 11.36
C PRO A 107 -14.31 -3.14 10.70
N GLY A 108 -14.27 -3.12 9.36
CA GLY A 108 -14.12 -1.88 8.59
C GLY A 108 -12.73 -1.24 8.67
N PHE A 109 -11.72 -1.98 9.14
CA PHE A 109 -10.34 -1.50 9.20
C PHE A 109 -9.36 -2.59 8.74
N MET A 110 -9.01 -3.55 9.61
CA MET A 110 -7.96 -4.53 9.33
C MET A 110 -8.04 -5.77 10.24
N ILE A 111 -7.34 -6.82 9.81
CA ILE A 111 -7.13 -8.07 10.55
C ILE A 111 -5.63 -8.18 10.83
N GLN A 112 -5.22 -8.28 12.09
CA GLN A 112 -3.82 -8.32 12.52
C GLN A 112 -3.49 -9.66 13.19
N GLY A 113 -2.30 -10.17 12.86
CA GLY A 113 -1.75 -11.42 13.39
C GLY A 113 -0.23 -11.40 13.37
N GLY A 114 0.37 -12.60 13.41
CA GLY A 114 1.82 -12.78 13.23
C GLY A 114 2.66 -12.60 14.48
N ASP A 115 2.07 -12.52 15.69
CA ASP A 115 2.86 -12.57 16.92
C ASP A 115 3.33 -14.02 17.18
N ILE A 116 4.54 -14.33 16.70
CA ILE A 116 5.17 -15.66 16.86
C ILE A 116 5.74 -15.89 18.27
N VAL A 117 5.83 -14.84 19.11
CA VAL A 117 6.50 -14.90 20.42
C VAL A 117 5.48 -15.14 21.53
N TYR A 118 4.49 -14.25 21.68
CA TYR A 118 3.51 -14.28 22.77
C TYR A 118 2.09 -14.60 22.31
N ARG A 119 1.84 -14.58 20.99
CA ARG A 119 0.53 -14.88 20.38
C ARG A 119 -0.62 -13.98 20.88
N ASN A 120 -0.30 -12.79 21.37
CA ASN A 120 -1.28 -11.87 21.96
C ASN A 120 -1.10 -10.42 21.48
N GLY A 121 -0.18 -10.18 20.56
CA GLY A 121 0.09 -8.88 19.95
C GLY A 121 1.15 -8.05 20.66
N ARG A 122 1.75 -8.55 21.75
CA ARG A 122 2.85 -7.86 22.44
C ARG A 122 4.23 -8.22 21.90
N GLY A 123 4.35 -9.35 21.21
CA GLY A 123 5.64 -9.85 20.73
C GLY A 123 5.99 -9.30 19.35
N ASN A 124 7.27 -9.05 19.11
CA ASN A 124 7.74 -8.72 17.77
C ASN A 124 9.14 -9.30 17.56
N HIS A 125 9.30 -10.12 16.53
CA HIS A 125 10.56 -10.80 16.23
C HIS A 125 10.59 -11.23 14.77
N SER A 126 11.64 -10.88 14.04
CA SER A 126 11.83 -11.19 12.62
C SER A 126 12.74 -12.40 12.41
N MET A 127 12.83 -12.90 11.18
CA MET A 127 13.81 -13.92 10.81
C MET A 127 15.26 -13.45 10.95
N TYR A 128 15.49 -12.13 11.03
CA TYR A 128 16.82 -11.53 11.16
C TYR A 128 17.27 -11.39 12.62
N GLY A 129 16.42 -11.76 13.58
CA GLY A 129 16.60 -11.52 15.00
C GLY A 129 16.08 -10.13 15.41
N GLY A 130 15.19 -10.09 16.39
CA GLY A 130 14.61 -8.83 16.86
C GLY A 130 13.81 -8.11 15.76
N THR A 131 13.97 -6.79 15.64
CA THR A 131 13.28 -5.98 14.61
C THR A 131 14.20 -5.55 13.47
N PHE A 132 13.63 -5.21 12.32
CA PHE A 132 14.33 -4.69 11.14
C PHE A 132 13.73 -3.37 10.64
N ARG A 133 14.54 -2.67 9.85
CA ARG A 133 14.27 -1.32 9.32
C ARG A 133 13.09 -1.26 8.35
N ASP A 134 12.48 -0.09 8.23
CA ASP A 134 11.50 0.18 7.17
C ASP A 134 12.21 0.16 5.82
N GLU A 135 11.78 -0.72 4.92
CA GLU A 135 12.49 -0.93 3.65
C GLU A 135 12.19 0.17 2.64
N ASN A 136 10.92 0.55 2.49
CA ASN A 136 10.43 1.76 1.83
C ASN A 136 8.90 1.88 2.00
N PHE A 137 8.32 3.00 1.53
CA PHE A 137 6.88 3.29 1.57
C PHE A 137 6.29 3.56 0.17
N LYS A 138 6.83 2.91 -0.87
CA LYS A 138 6.36 3.08 -2.26
C LYS A 138 4.94 2.51 -2.43
N LEU A 139 4.74 1.30 -1.91
CA LEU A 139 3.44 0.62 -1.90
C LEU A 139 2.49 1.34 -0.94
N LYS A 140 1.30 1.71 -1.43
CA LYS A 140 0.26 2.34 -0.63
C LYS A 140 -0.82 1.33 -0.27
N HIS A 141 -1.51 1.54 0.84
CA HIS A 141 -2.68 0.74 1.20
C HIS A 141 -3.93 1.20 0.42
N SER A 142 -3.85 1.10 -0.91
CA SER A 142 -4.82 1.67 -1.85
C SER A 142 -6.16 0.93 -1.90
N HIS A 143 -6.23 -0.31 -1.42
CA HIS A 143 -7.43 -1.15 -1.47
C HIS A 143 -7.49 -2.18 -0.31
N PRO A 144 -8.63 -2.89 -0.12
CA PRO A 144 -8.74 -4.04 0.79
C PRO A 144 -7.85 -5.21 0.35
N GLY A 145 -7.32 -5.98 1.29
CA GLY A 145 -6.50 -7.17 1.04
C GLY A 145 -5.01 -6.89 0.94
N VAL A 146 -4.56 -5.67 1.22
CA VAL A 146 -3.13 -5.33 1.28
C VAL A 146 -2.53 -5.91 2.56
N VAL A 147 -1.44 -6.66 2.42
CA VAL A 147 -0.64 -7.16 3.55
C VAL A 147 0.46 -6.15 3.86
N SER A 148 0.59 -5.77 5.13
CA SER A 148 1.58 -4.78 5.55
C SER A 148 2.10 -5.08 6.96
N MET A 149 3.30 -4.57 7.26
CA MET A 149 3.97 -4.80 8.55
C MET A 149 3.33 -3.97 9.66
N VAL A 150 3.18 -4.58 10.83
CA VAL A 150 2.94 -3.85 12.07
C VAL A 150 4.28 -3.45 12.65
N ASN A 151 4.38 -2.23 13.16
CA ASN A 151 5.55 -1.71 13.85
C ASN A 151 5.13 -0.88 15.09
N SER A 152 6.09 -0.56 15.93
CA SER A 152 5.93 0.26 17.15
C SER A 152 6.62 1.62 17.00
N GLY A 153 6.75 2.11 15.77
CA GLY A 153 7.53 3.29 15.40
C GLY A 153 8.51 3.00 14.25
N PRO A 154 9.27 4.01 13.80
CA PRO A 154 10.22 3.85 12.70
C PRO A 154 11.19 2.70 12.93
N ASP A 155 11.49 1.97 11.86
CA ASP A 155 12.51 0.91 11.83
C ASP A 155 12.28 -0.25 12.84
N SER A 156 11.02 -0.57 13.16
CA SER A 156 10.66 -1.58 14.17
C SER A 156 9.79 -2.74 13.64
N ASN A 157 10.00 -3.13 12.38
CA ASN A 157 9.29 -4.26 11.77
C ASN A 157 9.76 -5.59 12.36
N GLY A 158 8.86 -6.55 12.56
CA GLY A 158 9.23 -7.89 12.99
C GLY A 158 8.43 -8.98 12.30
N SER A 159 7.53 -9.65 13.03
CA SER A 159 6.68 -10.71 12.49
C SER A 159 5.20 -10.34 12.43
N GLN A 160 4.77 -9.34 13.19
CA GLN A 160 3.38 -8.93 13.14
C GLN A 160 3.05 -8.27 11.81
N PHE A 161 1.89 -8.62 11.27
CA PHE A 161 1.36 -8.09 10.02
C PHE A 161 -0.13 -7.83 10.16
N PHE A 162 -0.66 -7.01 9.25
CA PHE A 162 -2.09 -6.84 9.09
C PHE A 162 -2.51 -6.97 7.63
N ILE A 163 -3.78 -7.36 7.44
CA ILE A 163 -4.48 -7.40 6.16
C ILE A 163 -5.57 -6.33 6.21
N THR A 164 -5.54 -5.36 5.29
CA THR A 164 -6.57 -4.33 5.22
C THR A 164 -7.92 -4.92 4.80
N THR A 165 -9.03 -4.42 5.35
CA THR A 165 -10.40 -4.76 4.89
C THR A 165 -11.10 -3.61 4.19
N VAL A 166 -10.48 -2.43 4.20
CA VAL A 166 -10.88 -1.21 3.49
C VAL A 166 -9.63 -0.54 2.90
N LYS A 167 -9.80 0.47 2.04
CA LYS A 167 -8.70 1.38 1.67
C LYS A 167 -8.29 2.20 2.88
N THR A 168 -7.00 2.41 3.07
CA THR A 168 -6.46 3.09 4.24
C THR A 168 -5.39 4.10 3.83
N SER A 169 -5.53 5.37 4.18
CA SER A 169 -4.72 6.46 3.59
C SER A 169 -3.85 7.24 4.57
N TRP A 170 -3.65 6.73 5.79
CA TRP A 170 -2.80 7.37 6.79
C TRP A 170 -1.31 7.19 6.49
#